data_AF-A0A958BS44-F1
#
_entry.id   AF-A0A958BS44-F1
#
_cell.length_a   1.000
_cell.length_b   1.000
_cell.length_c   1.000
_cell.angle_alpha   90.00
_cell.angle_beta   90.00
_cell.angle_gamma   90.00
#
_symmetry.space_group_name_H-M   'P 1'
#
loop_
_entity.id
_entity.type
_entity.pdbx_description
1 polymer ?
#
loop_
_entity_poly.entity_id
_entity_poly.type
_entity_poly.pdbx_seq_one_letter_code
_entity_poly.pdbx_strand_id
1 'polypeptide(L)'
;MGWSFKIGKLFGIDLKVHFTFLLILVWGALNYGGSAGPLYGILVTLALFTLVVLHELGHSLAAMWYGIPVRDITLLPIGGVARLERMPEKPIQELVVAIAGPAVNVILAAMLLPVVLGLGLYHSGMFSLTLMMEPGLLGLSTFLLFANVTLVIF
;
A
#
# COMPACT_ATOMS: atom_id res chain seq x y z
N MET A 1 15.89 13.35 11.13
CA MET A 1 14.76 13.83 10.29
C MET A 1 13.65 14.24 11.24
N GLY A 2 13.50 15.55 11.51
CA GLY A 2 12.68 16.06 12.63
C GLY A 2 11.18 16.24 12.34
N TRP A 3 10.68 15.74 11.21
CA TRP A 3 9.32 16.03 10.72
C TRP A 3 8.48 14.75 10.50
N SER A 4 8.92 13.61 11.05
CA SER A 4 8.17 12.37 11.05
C SER A 4 7.68 12.00 12.45
N PHE A 5 6.41 11.60 12.52
CA PHE A 5 5.72 11.25 13.76
C PHE A 5 5.49 9.74 13.79
N LYS A 6 5.77 9.10 14.93
CA LYS A 6 5.48 7.68 15.11
C LYS A 6 3.98 7.48 15.30
N ILE A 7 3.39 6.65 14.46
CA ILE A 7 1.96 6.31 14.51
C ILE A 7 1.71 4.94 15.15
N GLY A 8 2.71 4.05 15.15
CA GLY A 8 2.57 2.72 15.73
C GLY A 8 3.84 1.89 15.64
N LYS A 9 3.72 0.61 16.01
CA LYS A 9 4.79 -0.38 15.91
C LYS A 9 4.23 -1.69 15.38
N LEU A 10 4.79 -2.21 14.30
CA LEU A 10 4.37 -3.45 13.64
C LEU A 10 5.56 -4.40 13.57
N PHE A 11 5.43 -5.62 14.11
CA PHE A 11 6.50 -6.63 14.10
C PHE A 11 7.87 -6.14 14.58
N GLY A 12 7.90 -5.21 15.53
CA GLY A 12 9.14 -4.63 16.03
C GLY A 12 9.62 -3.37 15.29
N ILE A 13 9.00 -3.04 14.15
CA ILE A 13 9.35 -1.91 13.28
C ILE A 13 8.48 -0.70 13.62
N ASP A 14 9.09 0.48 13.78
CA ASP A 14 8.36 1.70 14.05
C ASP A 14 7.71 2.25 12.77
N LEU A 15 6.39 2.39 12.76
CA LEU A 15 5.67 3.01 11.64
C LEU A 15 5.59 4.52 11.89
N LYS A 16 6.13 5.30 10.95
CA LYS A 16 6.23 6.75 11.02
C LYS A 16 5.52 7.39 9.83
N VAL A 17 4.97 8.58 10.03
CA VAL A 17 4.34 9.39 8.99
C VAL A 17 5.06 10.72 8.92
N HIS A 18 5.55 11.09 7.75
CA HIS A 18 6.13 12.41 7.54
C HIS A 18 5.04 13.47 7.40
N PHE A 19 5.27 14.70 7.86
CA PHE A 19 4.29 15.79 7.75
C PHE A 19 3.75 16.00 6.32
N THR A 20 4.59 15.78 5.31
CA THR A 20 4.20 15.90 3.89
C THR A 20 3.12 14.91 3.48
N PHE A 21 2.91 13.82 4.22
CA PHE A 21 1.80 12.89 4.02
C PHE A 21 0.42 13.56 4.08
N LEU A 22 0.28 14.65 4.85
CA LEU A 22 -0.96 15.41 4.88
C LEU A 22 -1.33 15.98 3.50
N LEU A 23 -0.33 16.31 2.66
CA LEU A 23 -0.57 16.81 1.32
C LEU A 23 -1.23 15.75 0.43
N ILE A 24 -0.80 14.48 0.52
CA ILE A 24 -1.42 13.41 -0.27
C ILE A 24 -2.82 13.07 0.26
N LEU A 25 -3.07 13.21 1.56
CA LEU A 25 -4.42 13.07 2.12
C LEU A 25 -5.37 14.15 1.62
N VAL A 26 -4.93 15.41 1.61
CA VAL A 26 -5.74 16.52 1.06
C VAL A 26 -5.97 16.33 -0.44
N TRP A 27 -4.92 15.95 -1.18
CA TRP A 27 -5.05 15.68 -2.61
C TRP A 27 -6.01 14.52 -2.89
N GLY A 28 -5.92 13.43 -2.12
CA GLY A 28 -6.84 12.30 -2.21
C GLY A 28 -8.28 12.66 -1.85
N ALA A 29 -8.48 13.48 -0.82
CA ALA A 29 -9.80 14.00 -0.45
C ALA A 29 -10.47 14.75 -1.61
N LEU A 30 -9.69 15.52 -2.38
CA LEU A 30 -10.20 16.31 -3.50
C LEU A 30 -10.40 15.49 -4.79
N ASN A 31 -9.57 14.48 -5.04
CA ASN A 31 -9.55 13.76 -6.31
C ASN A 31 -10.27 12.40 -6.29
N TYR A 32 -10.28 11.71 -5.14
CA TYR A 32 -10.88 10.39 -5.00
C TYR A 32 -12.25 10.40 -4.31
N GLY A 33 -12.70 11.55 -3.81
CA GLY A 33 -13.97 11.67 -3.10
C GLY A 33 -15.21 11.47 -3.98
N GLY A 34 -15.16 11.91 -5.24
CA GLY A 34 -16.31 11.83 -6.16
C GLY A 34 -17.61 12.39 -5.56
N SER A 35 -18.73 11.75 -5.85
CA SER A 35 -20.04 12.08 -5.26
C SER A 35 -20.18 11.70 -3.78
N ALA A 36 -19.32 10.81 -3.25
CA ALA A 36 -19.28 10.46 -1.83
C ALA A 36 -18.54 11.47 -0.95
N GLY A 37 -17.86 12.44 -1.57
CA GLY A 37 -17.25 13.59 -0.90
C GLY A 37 -15.87 13.31 -0.28
N PRO A 38 -15.29 14.32 0.37
CA PRO A 38 -13.86 14.32 0.74
C PRO A 38 -13.46 13.22 1.73
N LEU A 39 -14.36 12.83 2.63
CA LEU A 39 -14.11 11.75 3.59
C LEU A 39 -13.85 10.42 2.89
N TYR A 40 -14.59 10.11 1.82
CA TYR A 40 -14.37 8.91 1.03
C TYR A 40 -12.99 8.94 0.36
N GLY A 41 -12.58 10.09 -0.18
CA GLY A 41 -11.26 10.25 -0.79
C GLY A 41 -10.11 10.03 0.21
N ILE A 42 -10.25 10.51 1.45
CA ILE A 42 -9.31 10.23 2.54
C ILE A 42 -9.23 8.73 2.83
N LEU A 43 -10.38 8.05 2.92
CA LEU A 43 -10.42 6.60 3.16
C LEU A 43 -9.76 5.81 2.03
N VAL A 44 -10.01 6.17 0.77
CA VAL A 44 -9.36 5.57 -0.40
C VAL A 44 -7.84 5.73 -0.32
N THR A 45 -7.36 6.94 0.00
CA THR A 45 -5.92 7.19 0.14
C THR A 45 -5.31 6.40 1.29
N LEU A 46 -5.97 6.34 2.45
CA LEU A 46 -5.49 5.54 3.59
C LEU A 46 -5.46 4.03 3.26
N ALA A 47 -6.46 3.52 2.53
CA ALA A 47 -6.50 2.14 2.08
C ALA A 47 -5.36 1.84 1.09
N LEU A 48 -5.09 2.74 0.14
CA LEU A 48 -3.96 2.63 -0.78
C LEU A 48 -2.62 2.60 -0.02
N PHE A 49 -2.42 3.51 0.94
CA PHE A 49 -1.20 3.50 1.74
C PHE A 49 -1.09 2.30 2.67
N THR A 50 -2.20 1.67 3.03
CA THR A 50 -2.17 0.39 3.74
C THR A 50 -1.54 -0.69 2.86
N LEU A 51 -1.85 -0.73 1.56
CA LEU A 51 -1.19 -1.64 0.62
C LEU A 51 0.31 -1.36 0.52
N VAL A 52 0.70 -0.09 0.45
CA VAL A 52 2.11 0.33 0.45
C VAL A 52 2.82 -0.12 1.73
N VAL A 53 2.21 0.07 2.90
CA VAL A 53 2.77 -0.41 4.18
C VAL A 53 2.97 -1.91 4.17
N LEU A 54 1.98 -2.68 3.68
CA LEU A 54 2.07 -4.14 3.62
C LEU A 54 3.18 -4.59 2.65
N HIS A 55 3.34 -3.93 1.51
CA HIS A 55 4.44 -4.15 0.58
C HIS A 55 5.80 -3.93 1.24
N GLU A 56 6.02 -2.76 1.86
CA GLU A 56 7.26 -2.43 2.57
C GLU A 56 7.53 -3.38 3.75
N LEU A 57 6.46 -3.83 4.42
CA LEU A 57 6.55 -4.81 5.48
C LEU A 57 7.02 -6.16 4.97
N GLY A 58 6.63 -6.57 3.75
CA GLY A 58 7.14 -7.77 3.08
C GLY A 58 8.67 -7.74 2.95
N HIS A 59 9.22 -6.66 2.40
CA HIS A 59 10.67 -6.44 2.34
C HIS A 59 11.31 -6.48 3.72
N SER A 60 10.70 -5.77 4.68
CA SER A 60 11.26 -5.61 6.02
C SER A 60 11.31 -6.94 6.78
N LEU A 61 10.25 -7.75 6.69
CA LEU A 61 10.18 -9.07 7.32
C LEU A 61 11.19 -10.04 6.70
N ALA A 62 11.36 -10.02 5.38
CA ALA A 62 12.37 -10.82 4.71
C ALA A 62 13.80 -10.42 5.13
N ALA A 63 14.07 -9.13 5.28
CA ALA A 63 15.36 -8.66 5.77
C ALA A 63 15.61 -9.10 7.22
N MET A 64 14.60 -8.99 8.08
CA MET A 64 14.69 -9.44 9.48
C MET A 64 14.91 -10.94 9.60
N TRP A 65 14.36 -11.74 8.67
CA TRP A 65 14.62 -13.18 8.61
C TRP A 65 16.11 -13.51 8.40
N TYR A 66 16.83 -12.68 7.64
CA TYR A 66 18.28 -12.78 7.47
C TYR A 66 19.09 -12.08 8.57
N GLY A 67 18.44 -11.69 9.68
CA GLY A 67 19.09 -11.05 10.82
C GLY A 67 19.52 -9.60 10.54
N ILE A 68 18.90 -8.93 9.57
CA ILE A 68 19.12 -7.52 9.26
C ILE A 68 18.02 -6.71 9.95
N PRO A 69 18.33 -5.94 11.00
CA PRO A 69 17.30 -5.17 11.71
C PRO A 69 16.76 -4.04 10.83
N VAL A 70 15.45 -3.81 10.94
CA VAL A 70 14.75 -2.69 10.30
C VAL A 70 14.25 -1.75 11.38
N ARG A 71 14.66 -0.48 11.31
CA ARG A 71 14.38 0.51 12.36
C ARG A 71 12.98 1.07 12.28
N ASP A 72 12.63 1.58 11.10
CA ASP A 72 11.36 2.23 10.86
C ASP A 72 10.93 2.16 9.40
N ILE A 73 9.62 2.26 9.18
CA ILE A 73 9.00 2.52 7.88
C ILE A 73 8.41 3.92 7.95
N THR A 74 8.87 4.82 7.09
CA THR A 74 8.37 6.19 7.04
C THR A 74 7.49 6.39 5.80
N LEU A 75 6.24 6.79 6.02
CA LEU A 75 5.31 7.13 4.94
C LEU A 75 5.54 8.56 4.45
N LEU A 76 5.76 8.65 3.13
CA LEU A 76 5.96 9.86 2.35
C LEU A 76 4.87 9.94 1.26
N PRO A 77 4.65 11.10 0.64
CA PRO A 77 3.70 11.24 -0.48
C PRO A 77 4.00 10.31 -1.66
N ILE A 78 5.26 9.94 -1.84
CA ILE A 78 5.73 9.06 -2.92
C ILE A 78 5.60 7.56 -2.61
N GLY A 79 5.34 7.18 -1.36
CA GLY A 79 5.33 5.78 -0.93
C GLY A 79 5.83 5.59 0.51
N GLY A 80 6.19 4.35 0.85
CA GLY A 80 6.85 4.02 2.11
C GLY A 80 8.36 3.88 1.90
N VAL A 81 9.15 4.22 2.91
CA VAL A 81 10.60 3.98 2.90
C VAL A 81 10.97 3.23 4.17
N ALA A 82 11.41 1.98 4.01
CA ALA A 82 11.97 1.17 5.08
C ALA A 82 13.44 1.51 5.32
N ARG A 83 13.83 1.72 6.59
CA ARG A 83 15.22 2.00 6.98
C ARG A 83 15.87 0.75 7.57
N LEU A 84 16.66 0.07 6.76
CA LEU A 84 17.49 -1.05 7.18
C LEU A 84 18.76 -0.55 7.88
N GLU A 85 19.24 -1.27 8.90
CA GLU A 85 20.49 -0.92 9.58
C GLU A 85 21.74 -1.21 8.75
N ARG A 86 21.67 -2.23 7.89
CA ARG A 86 22.70 -2.59 6.91
C ARG A 86 22.06 -3.20 5.67
N MET A 87 22.77 -3.20 4.56
CA MET A 87 22.34 -3.88 3.33
C MET A 87 22.63 -5.39 3.42
N PRO A 88 21.87 -6.24 2.72
CA PRO A 88 22.20 -7.67 2.58
C PRO A 88 23.57 -7.85 1.94
N GLU A 89 24.39 -8.78 2.46
CA GLU A 89 25.75 -9.02 1.97
C GLU A 89 25.79 -9.98 0.79
N LYS A 90 24.77 -10.87 0.67
CA LYS A 90 24.71 -11.89 -0.37
C LYS A 90 23.68 -11.51 -1.44
N PRO A 91 24.01 -11.64 -2.74
CA PRO A 91 23.07 -11.34 -3.83
C PRO A 91 21.74 -12.09 -3.72
N ILE A 92 21.76 -13.34 -3.23
CA ILE A 92 20.53 -14.12 -3.05
C ILE A 92 19.63 -13.55 -1.96
N GLN A 93 20.20 -12.96 -0.91
CA GLN A 93 19.41 -12.33 0.17
C GLN A 93 18.77 -11.04 -0.34
N GLU A 94 19.53 -10.26 -1.10
CA GLU A 94 19.01 -9.06 -1.77
C GLU A 94 17.85 -9.40 -2.69
N LEU A 95 17.98 -10.45 -3.52
CA LEU A 95 16.90 -10.92 -4.39
C LEU A 95 15.65 -11.35 -3.61
N VAL A 96 15.82 -12.13 -2.53
CA VAL A 96 14.68 -12.59 -1.71
C VAL A 96 14.00 -11.40 -1.04
N VAL A 97 14.77 -10.46 -0.48
CA VAL A 97 14.22 -9.25 0.11
C VAL A 97 13.47 -8.44 -0.95
N ALA A 98 14.06 -8.23 -2.13
CA ALA A 98 13.44 -7.47 -3.22
C ALA A 98 12.15 -8.11 -3.76
N ILE A 99 12.02 -9.44 -3.76
CA ILE A 99 10.78 -10.10 -4.22
C ILE A 99 9.73 -10.18 -3.11
N ALA A 100 10.12 -10.06 -1.83
CA ALA A 100 9.20 -10.23 -0.71
C ALA A 100 8.04 -9.21 -0.69
N GLY A 101 8.29 -7.93 -1.01
CA GLY A 101 7.25 -6.91 -1.14
C GLY A 101 6.25 -7.23 -2.28
N PRO A 102 6.73 -7.41 -3.52
CA PRO A 102 5.89 -7.86 -4.64
C PRO A 102 5.11 -9.14 -4.35
N ALA A 103 5.69 -10.11 -3.64
CA ALA A 103 5.01 -11.34 -3.26
C ALA A 103 3.82 -11.10 -2.31
N VAL A 104 3.94 -10.16 -1.36
CA VAL A 104 2.80 -9.73 -0.52
C VAL A 104 1.67 -9.18 -1.40
N ASN A 105 2.02 -8.36 -2.40
CA ASN A 105 1.02 -7.79 -3.30
C ASN A 105 0.38 -8.84 -4.21
N VAL A 106 1.12 -9.85 -4.68
CA VAL A 106 0.52 -10.97 -5.43
C VAL A 106 -0.49 -11.73 -4.57
N ILE A 107 -0.20 -11.97 -3.29
CA ILE A 107 -1.13 -12.60 -2.35
C ILE A 107 -2.36 -11.71 -2.12
N LEU A 108 -2.17 -10.41 -1.91
CA LEU A 108 -3.26 -9.44 -1.77
C LEU A 108 -4.13 -9.36 -3.04
N ALA A 109 -3.53 -9.42 -4.23
CA ALA A 109 -4.27 -9.47 -5.49
C ALA A 109 -5.12 -10.73 -5.57
N ALA A 110 -4.55 -11.89 -5.24
CA ALA A 110 -5.27 -13.17 -5.23
C ALA A 110 -6.46 -13.17 -4.26
N MET A 111 -6.35 -12.45 -3.13
CA MET A 111 -7.45 -12.30 -2.17
C MET A 111 -8.49 -11.26 -2.59
N LEU A 112 -8.08 -10.16 -3.22
CA LEU A 112 -8.99 -9.09 -3.67
C LEU A 112 -9.74 -9.45 -4.95
N LEU A 113 -9.12 -10.20 -5.86
CA LEU A 113 -9.71 -10.57 -7.15
C LEU A 113 -11.09 -11.24 -7.03
N PRO A 114 -11.32 -12.28 -6.20
CA PRO A 114 -12.65 -12.89 -6.06
C PRO A 114 -13.68 -11.93 -5.46
N VAL A 115 -13.27 -10.98 -4.62
CA VAL A 115 -14.17 -9.95 -4.08
C VAL A 115 -14.65 -9.02 -5.20
N VAL A 116 -13.71 -8.55 -6.04
CA VAL A 116 -14.03 -7.68 -7.19
C VAL A 116 -14.90 -8.41 -8.19
N LEU A 117 -14.56 -9.66 -8.54
CA LEU A 117 -15.36 -10.47 -9.46
C LEU A 117 -16.76 -10.75 -8.88
N GLY A 118 -16.84 -11.13 -7.60
CA GLY A 118 -18.10 -11.40 -6.92
C GLY A 118 -19.03 -10.18 -6.93
N LEU A 119 -18.51 -9.00 -6.56
CA LEU A 119 -19.27 -7.75 -6.58
C LEU A 119 -19.62 -7.32 -8.02
N GLY A 120 -18.70 -7.52 -8.96
CA GLY A 120 -18.90 -7.23 -10.39
C GLY A 120 -19.99 -8.07 -11.03
N LEU A 121 -20.17 -9.33 -10.62
CA LEU A 121 -21.26 -10.18 -11.13
C LEU A 121 -22.65 -9.66 -10.75
N TYR A 122 -22.78 -8.95 -9.61
CA TYR A 122 -24.03 -8.27 -9.22
C TYR A 122 -24.25 -6.96 -9.96
N HIS A 123 -23.21 -6.40 -10.59
CA HIS A 123 -23.27 -5.18 -11.36
C HIS A 123 -23.44 -5.54 -12.85
N SER A 124 -24.63 -5.31 -13.40
CA SER A 124 -25.04 -5.72 -14.76
C SER A 124 -24.29 -5.05 -15.93
N GLY A 125 -23.15 -4.40 -15.65
CA GLY A 125 -22.32 -3.68 -16.62
C GLY A 125 -21.04 -4.42 -16.98
N MET A 126 -20.46 -4.09 -18.14
CA MET A 126 -19.11 -4.52 -18.50
C MET A 126 -18.08 -3.88 -17.54
N PHE A 127 -17.03 -4.62 -17.21
CA PHE A 127 -15.91 -4.08 -16.43
C PHE A 127 -15.23 -2.95 -17.20
N SER A 128 -15.32 -1.72 -16.70
CA SER A 128 -14.73 -0.53 -17.32
C SER A 128 -13.72 0.13 -16.39
N LEU A 129 -12.74 0.84 -16.97
CA LEU A 129 -11.75 1.63 -16.21
C LEU A 129 -12.42 2.72 -15.34
N THR A 130 -13.63 3.16 -15.71
CA THR A 130 -14.38 4.15 -14.94
C THR A 130 -14.88 3.61 -13.59
N LEU A 131 -15.00 2.28 -13.43
CA LEU A 131 -15.40 1.67 -12.15
C LEU A 131 -14.45 2.01 -11.01
N MET A 132 -13.17 2.27 -11.29
CA MET A 132 -12.19 2.69 -10.27
C MET A 132 -12.52 4.04 -9.64
N MET A 133 -13.26 4.89 -10.36
CA MET A 133 -13.62 6.24 -9.92
C MET A 133 -15.02 6.29 -9.31
N GLU A 134 -15.78 5.20 -9.38
CA GLU A 134 -17.10 5.09 -8.78
C GLU A 134 -16.98 4.96 -7.25
N PRO A 135 -17.64 5.82 -6.47
CA PRO A 135 -17.65 5.67 -5.02
C PRO A 135 -18.47 4.45 -4.61
N GLY A 136 -17.91 3.65 -3.70
CA GLY A 136 -18.56 2.46 -3.16
C GLY A 136 -17.62 1.27 -3.04
N LEU A 137 -18.12 0.16 -2.53
CA LEU A 137 -17.30 -1.03 -2.25
C LEU A 137 -16.69 -1.63 -3.53
N LEU A 138 -17.45 -1.66 -4.62
CA LEU A 138 -17.00 -2.19 -5.90
C LEU A 138 -15.88 -1.32 -6.50
N GLY A 139 -16.06 0.01 -6.52
CA GLY A 139 -15.04 0.91 -7.06
C GLY A 139 -13.79 0.96 -6.19
N LEU A 140 -13.94 1.01 -4.87
CA LEU A 140 -12.83 0.92 -3.91
C LEU A 140 -12.02 -0.36 -4.11
N SER A 141 -12.68 -1.53 -4.12
CA SER A 141 -11.98 -2.82 -4.28
C SER A 141 -11.32 -2.95 -5.65
N THR A 142 -11.94 -2.42 -6.71
CA THR A 142 -11.37 -2.40 -8.06
C THR A 142 -10.15 -1.48 -8.15
N PHE A 143 -10.22 -0.29 -7.56
CA PHE A 143 -9.10 0.65 -7.45
C PHE A 143 -7.95 0.04 -6.65
N LEU A 144 -8.22 -0.54 -5.48
CA LEU A 144 -7.21 -1.18 -4.64
C LEU A 144 -6.57 -2.39 -5.34
N LEU A 145 -7.34 -3.21 -6.06
CA LEU A 145 -6.79 -4.31 -6.84
C LEU A 145 -5.80 -3.80 -7.90
N PHE A 146 -6.17 -2.77 -8.65
CA PHE A 146 -5.31 -2.20 -9.68
C PHE A 146 -4.06 -1.52 -9.12
N ALA A 147 -4.22 -0.73 -8.07
CA ALA A 147 -3.10 -0.12 -7.36
C ALA A 147 -2.15 -1.19 -6.81
N ASN A 148 -2.70 -2.25 -6.20
CA ASN A 148 -1.93 -3.37 -5.68
C ASN A 148 -1.15 -4.11 -6.78
N VAL A 149 -1.76 -4.37 -7.94
CA VAL A 149 -1.06 -4.97 -9.09
C VAL A 149 0.03 -4.06 -9.62
N THR A 150 -0.21 -2.75 -9.65
CA THR A 150 0.79 -1.76 -10.07
C THR A 150 2.00 -1.77 -9.13
N LEU A 151 1.78 -1.86 -7.81
CA LEU A 151 2.83 -2.02 -6.80
C LEU A 151 3.57 -3.37 -6.85
N VAL A 152 3.24 -4.31 -7.74
CA VAL A 152 4.07 -5.50 -7.98
C VAL A 152 5.27 -5.16 -8.88
N ILE A 153 5.11 -4.12 -9.71
CA ILE A 153 6.09 -3.73 -10.73
C ILE A 153 7.09 -2.70 -10.18
N PHE A 154 6.66 -1.90 -9.20
CA PHE A 154 7.46 -0.88 -8.51
C PHE A 154 7.99 -1.44 -7.20
#